data_AF-A0ABD3YG18-F1
#
_entry.id   AF-A0ABD3YG18-F1
#
_cell.length_a   1.000
_cell.length_b   1.000
_cell.length_c   1.000
_cell.angle_alpha   90.00
_cell.angle_beta   90.00
_cell.angle_gamma   90.00
#
_symmetry.space_group_name_H-M   'P 1'
#
loop_
_entity.id
_entity.type
_entity.pdbx_description
1 polymer ?
#
loop_
_entity_poly.entity_id
_entity_poly.type
_entity_poly.pdbx_seq_one_letter_code
_entity_poly.pdbx_strand_id
1 'polypeptide(L)'
;MNPLQRALIEKTGHDNGFEHVLSSAGDAVILASARHRSQAVVTASADGFGLRLQPATPALLPELLRSFQPRAGADDVFCVLTLPDLAALLRRTASLSQALPNQAVSDYHTAVAQAVETISAEARGTEVERLVRQRVGQARYRDALLTYWGGACAVTGVAVTEALRASHAKPWAECADDAERLDAFNGFLLVANLDALFDRFLISFDDTGHLLTSTRLSQSDLPGLGIHSGMTLRWLASEHRHYLQWHRERFLLGA
;
A
#
# COMPACT_ATOMS: atom_id res chain seq x y z
N MET A 1 3.90 -29.87 15.83
CA MET A 1 5.02 -29.29 15.08
C MET A 1 6.34 -29.94 15.49
N ASN A 2 7.11 -30.46 14.54
CA ASN A 2 8.44 -31.03 14.81
C ASN A 2 9.55 -29.94 14.76
N PRO A 3 10.77 -30.22 15.27
CA PRO A 3 11.86 -29.23 15.29
C PRO A 3 12.26 -28.68 13.92
N LEU A 4 12.22 -29.51 12.87
CA LEU A 4 12.54 -29.09 11.50
C LEU A 4 11.51 -28.09 10.96
N GLN A 5 10.22 -28.38 11.14
CA GLN A 5 9.12 -27.48 10.75
C GLN A 5 9.24 -26.13 11.46
N ARG A 6 9.57 -26.14 12.75
CA ARG A 6 9.81 -24.92 13.52
C ARG A 6 10.95 -24.10 12.91
N ALA A 7 12.12 -24.69 12.70
CA ALA A 7 13.27 -24.00 12.13
C ALA A 7 12.99 -23.45 10.71
N LEU A 8 12.23 -24.20 9.90
CA LEU A 8 11.80 -23.74 8.57
C LEU A 8 10.86 -22.52 8.67
N ILE A 9 9.90 -22.53 9.60
CA ILE A 9 8.99 -21.39 9.83
C ILE A 9 9.77 -20.17 10.32
N GLU A 10 10.64 -20.33 11.31
CA GLU A 10 11.45 -19.23 11.86
C GLU A 10 12.32 -18.59 10.77
N LYS A 11 13.02 -19.41 9.99
CA LYS A 11 13.81 -18.94 8.84
C LYS A 11 12.93 -18.24 7.80
N THR A 12 11.78 -18.84 7.47
CA THR A 12 10.86 -18.26 6.49
C THR A 12 10.28 -16.93 7.00
N GLY A 13 9.96 -16.80 8.29
CA GLY A 13 9.58 -15.53 8.89
C GLY A 13 10.66 -14.47 8.71
N HIS A 14 11.88 -14.80 9.14
CA HIS A 14 13.02 -13.91 9.09
C HIS A 14 13.31 -13.39 7.68
N ASP A 15 13.35 -14.28 6.69
CA ASP A 15 13.64 -13.94 5.30
C ASP A 15 12.51 -13.15 4.61
N ASN A 16 11.33 -13.08 5.23
CA ASN A 16 10.12 -12.52 4.63
C ASN A 16 9.46 -11.42 5.48
N GLY A 17 10.26 -10.67 6.23
CA GLY A 17 9.85 -9.43 6.90
C GLY A 17 9.38 -9.60 8.36
N PHE A 18 9.60 -10.77 8.95
CA PHE A 18 9.36 -11.00 10.38
C PHE A 18 10.65 -11.48 11.05
N GLU A 19 11.53 -10.53 11.38
CA GLU A 19 12.91 -10.78 11.81
C GLU A 19 13.01 -11.32 13.24
N HIS A 20 11.90 -11.30 14.00
CA HIS A 20 11.87 -11.68 15.40
C HIS A 20 10.89 -12.83 15.66
N VAL A 21 11.29 -13.75 16.54
CA VAL A 21 10.45 -14.82 17.06
C VAL A 21 10.12 -14.49 18.52
N LEU A 22 8.87 -14.16 18.81
CA LEU A 22 8.43 -13.81 20.16
C LEU A 22 8.21 -15.04 21.04
N SER A 23 7.74 -16.13 20.44
CA SER A 23 7.56 -17.42 21.08
C SER A 23 7.60 -18.51 20.02
N SER A 24 8.26 -19.63 20.34
CA SER A 24 8.23 -20.84 19.51
C SER A 24 7.88 -22.10 20.32
N ALA A 25 7.25 -21.89 21.49
CA ALA A 25 6.83 -22.97 22.38
C ALA A 25 5.49 -23.58 21.93
N GLY A 26 5.35 -24.90 22.05
CA GLY A 26 4.14 -25.63 21.69
C GLY A 26 4.03 -25.94 20.19
N ASP A 27 2.83 -25.79 19.64
CA ASP A 27 2.44 -26.11 18.27
C ASP A 27 2.45 -24.91 17.30
N ALA A 28 2.87 -23.73 17.78
CA ALA A 28 2.91 -22.49 17.03
C ALA A 28 4.27 -21.76 17.12
N VAL A 29 4.54 -20.91 16.12
CA VAL A 29 5.62 -19.92 16.10
C VAL A 29 4.99 -18.54 15.96
N ILE A 30 5.30 -17.64 16.89
CA ILE A 30 4.85 -16.24 16.86
C ILE A 30 5.97 -15.39 16.29
N LEU A 31 5.73 -14.87 15.10
CA LEU A 31 6.63 -14.03 14.33
C LEU A 31 6.25 -12.55 14.51
N ALA A 32 7.26 -11.70 14.62
CA ALA A 32 7.13 -10.25 14.75
C ALA A 32 8.23 -9.53 13.96
N SER A 33 8.09 -8.21 13.82
CA SER A 33 9.05 -7.37 13.11
C SER A 33 9.41 -6.12 13.91
N ALA A 34 10.62 -5.62 13.70
CA ALA A 34 11.01 -4.27 14.14
C ALA A 34 10.52 -3.17 13.18
N ARG A 35 10.12 -3.53 11.96
CA ARG A 35 9.75 -2.60 10.88
C ARG A 35 8.25 -2.37 10.78
N HIS A 36 7.45 -3.23 11.42
CA HIS A 36 6.01 -3.07 11.51
C HIS A 36 5.45 -3.77 12.75
N ARG A 37 4.27 -3.33 13.19
CA ARG A 37 3.66 -3.83 14.43
C ARG A 37 2.77 -5.07 14.26
N SER A 38 2.60 -5.58 13.04
CA SER A 38 1.78 -6.77 12.81
C SER A 38 2.53 -8.05 13.24
N GLN A 39 1.81 -8.98 13.86
CA GLN A 39 2.34 -10.28 14.27
C GLN A 39 1.68 -11.41 13.49
N ALA A 40 2.42 -12.50 13.32
CA ALA A 40 2.00 -13.68 12.58
C ALA A 40 2.17 -14.92 13.44
N VAL A 41 1.07 -15.62 13.74
CA VAL A 41 1.08 -16.89 14.46
C VAL A 41 0.99 -18.01 13.43
N VAL A 42 2.07 -18.77 13.29
CA VAL A 42 2.17 -19.87 12.31
C VAL A 42 2.07 -21.21 13.03
N THR A 43 1.19 -22.09 12.58
CA THR A 43 1.11 -23.48 13.00
C THR A 43 1.45 -24.40 11.83
N ALA A 44 1.97 -25.60 12.14
CA ALA A 44 2.27 -26.62 11.13
C ALA A 44 1.52 -27.92 11.43
N SER A 45 0.85 -28.45 10.41
CA SER A 45 0.17 -29.75 10.42
C SER A 45 0.68 -30.64 9.29
N ALA A 46 0.11 -31.84 9.13
CA ALA A 46 0.41 -32.70 7.99
C ALA A 46 -0.10 -32.12 6.66
N ASP A 47 -1.10 -31.25 6.71
CA ASP A 47 -1.80 -30.69 5.55
C ASP A 47 -1.27 -29.31 5.14
N GLY A 48 -0.19 -28.82 5.76
CA GLY A 48 0.44 -27.54 5.45
C GLY A 48 0.63 -26.63 6.67
N PHE A 49 0.52 -25.33 6.44
CA PHE A 49 0.73 -24.27 7.43
C PHE A 49 -0.55 -23.45 7.63
N GLY A 50 -0.91 -23.26 8.90
CA GLY A 50 -1.93 -22.29 9.30
C GLY A 50 -1.26 -20.98 9.70
N LEU A 51 -1.79 -19.85 9.26
CA LEU A 51 -1.32 -18.51 9.63
C LEU A 51 -2.48 -17.70 10.16
N ARG A 52 -2.40 -17.29 11.42
CA ARG A 52 -3.29 -16.28 12.02
C ARG A 52 -2.55 -14.96 12.15
N LEU A 53 -3.16 -13.89 11.66
CA LEU A 53 -2.57 -12.55 11.72
C LEU A 53 -3.15 -11.75 12.88
N GLN A 54 -2.29 -10.98 13.53
CA GLN A 54 -2.66 -9.92 14.45
C GLN A 54 -2.23 -8.59 13.81
N PRO A 55 -3.12 -8.00 12.98
CA PRO A 55 -2.75 -6.84 12.18
C PRO A 55 -2.65 -5.58 13.06
N ALA A 56 -1.69 -4.72 12.73
CA ALA A 56 -1.56 -3.40 13.37
C ALA A 56 -2.62 -2.38 12.92
N THR A 57 -3.28 -2.65 11.78
CA THR A 57 -4.31 -1.82 11.17
C THR A 57 -5.44 -2.71 10.63
N PRO A 58 -6.71 -2.33 10.81
CA PRO A 58 -7.85 -3.12 10.33
C PRO A 58 -7.84 -3.28 8.81
N ALA A 59 -7.19 -2.37 8.07
CA ALA A 59 -7.08 -2.43 6.61
C ALA A 59 -6.22 -3.59 6.08
N LEU A 60 -5.36 -4.20 6.90
CA LEU A 60 -4.42 -5.22 6.42
C LEU A 60 -5.13 -6.49 5.94
N LEU A 61 -6.11 -6.97 6.71
CA LEU A 61 -6.76 -8.25 6.42
C LEU A 61 -7.60 -8.20 5.12
N PRO A 62 -8.48 -7.21 4.90
CA PRO A 62 -9.19 -7.07 3.63
C PRO A 62 -8.27 -7.04 2.40
N GLU A 63 -7.10 -6.41 2.53
CA GLU A 63 -6.14 -6.31 1.44
C GLU A 63 -5.41 -7.63 1.14
N LEU A 64 -5.10 -8.42 2.16
CA LEU A 64 -4.56 -9.77 1.98
C LEU A 64 -5.56 -10.72 1.33
N LEU A 65 -6.84 -10.62 1.70
CA LEU A 65 -7.92 -11.45 1.15
C LEU A 65 -8.11 -11.26 -0.37
N ARG A 66 -7.64 -10.16 -0.95
CA ARG A 66 -7.65 -9.96 -2.41
C ARG A 66 -6.74 -10.93 -3.16
N SER A 67 -5.62 -11.34 -2.54
CA SER A 67 -4.58 -12.18 -3.16
C SER A 67 -4.47 -13.57 -2.55
N PHE A 68 -4.99 -13.76 -1.33
CA PHE A 68 -4.89 -15.01 -0.58
C PHE A 68 -6.27 -15.40 -0.05
N GLN A 69 -6.76 -16.56 -0.48
CA GLN A 69 -8.05 -17.08 -0.02
C GLN A 69 -7.85 -17.93 1.24
N PRO A 70 -8.52 -17.62 2.37
CA PRO A 70 -8.47 -18.48 3.56
C PRO A 70 -9.25 -19.77 3.30
N ARG A 71 -8.91 -20.83 4.03
CA ARG A 71 -9.68 -22.09 3.96
C ARG A 71 -10.95 -21.92 4.79
N ALA A 72 -12.09 -22.36 4.24
CA ALA A 72 -13.38 -22.27 4.91
C ALA A 72 -13.36 -22.92 6.31
N GLY A 73 -13.77 -22.18 7.35
CA GLY A 73 -14.04 -22.73 8.68
C GLY A 73 -13.57 -21.92 9.89
N ALA A 74 -12.69 -20.93 9.72
CA ALA A 74 -12.33 -19.99 10.79
C ALA A 74 -11.99 -18.62 10.18
N ASP A 75 -12.75 -17.60 10.54
CA ASP A 75 -12.40 -16.21 10.22
C ASP A 75 -10.99 -15.94 10.79
N ASP A 76 -10.11 -15.33 9.98
CA ASP A 76 -8.74 -14.93 10.31
C ASP A 76 -7.63 -16.00 10.29
N VAL A 77 -7.87 -17.21 9.73
CA VAL A 77 -6.80 -18.20 9.51
C VAL A 77 -6.58 -18.47 8.02
N PHE A 78 -5.40 -18.06 7.52
CA PHE A 78 -4.93 -18.44 6.19
C PHE A 78 -4.31 -19.84 6.23
N CYS A 79 -4.61 -20.67 5.23
CA CYS A 79 -4.01 -21.99 5.11
C CYS A 79 -3.23 -22.07 3.80
N VAL A 80 -1.96 -22.44 3.88
CA VAL A 80 -1.08 -22.61 2.72
C VAL A 80 -0.43 -23.98 2.76
N LEU A 81 -0.30 -24.62 1.60
CA LEU A 81 0.15 -26.01 1.51
C LEU A 81 1.67 -26.14 1.51
N THR A 82 2.37 -25.12 1.04
CA THR A 82 3.81 -25.18 0.79
C THR A 82 4.57 -24.07 1.51
N LEU A 83 5.85 -24.30 1.76
CA LEU A 83 6.75 -23.30 2.35
C LEU A 83 6.90 -22.05 1.45
N PRO A 84 7.01 -22.17 0.10
CA PRO A 84 6.97 -21.01 -0.79
C PRO A 84 5.70 -20.17 -0.67
N ASP A 85 4.53 -20.79 -0.50
CA ASP A 85 3.25 -20.07 -0.33
C ASP A 85 3.21 -19.34 1.01
N LEU A 86 3.70 -19.98 2.08
CA LEU A 86 3.88 -19.33 3.38
C LEU A 86 4.80 -18.11 3.26
N ALA A 87 5.93 -18.27 2.55
CA ALA A 87 6.86 -17.18 2.30
C ALA A 87 6.20 -16.03 1.54
N ALA A 88 5.40 -16.33 0.51
CA ALA A 88 4.67 -15.31 -0.27
C ALA A 88 3.66 -14.55 0.58
N LEU A 89 2.89 -15.25 1.42
CA LEU A 89 1.92 -14.65 2.32
C LEU A 89 2.58 -13.78 3.39
N LEU A 90 3.67 -14.24 3.99
CA LEU A 90 4.45 -13.45 4.96
C LEU A 90 5.05 -12.20 4.32
N ARG A 91 5.69 -12.32 3.14
CA ARG A 91 6.21 -11.14 2.40
C ARG A 91 5.12 -10.12 2.14
N ARG A 92 3.97 -10.56 1.60
CA ARG A 92 2.88 -9.64 1.29
C ARG A 92 2.35 -8.97 2.55
N THR A 93 2.19 -9.73 3.63
CA THR A 93 1.77 -9.21 4.93
C THR A 93 2.73 -8.12 5.39
N ALA A 94 4.03 -8.41 5.44
CA ALA A 94 5.05 -7.46 5.89
C ALA A 94 5.11 -6.20 5.03
N SER A 95 5.01 -6.34 3.70
CA SER A 95 4.99 -5.20 2.77
C SER A 95 3.75 -4.32 2.99
N LEU A 96 2.56 -4.91 3.10
CA LEU A 96 1.33 -4.15 3.37
C LEU A 96 1.36 -3.51 4.76
N SER A 97 1.88 -4.20 5.79
CA SER A 97 2.00 -3.65 7.13
C SER A 97 2.93 -2.42 7.20
N GLN A 98 3.87 -2.28 6.27
CA GLN A 98 4.74 -1.10 6.14
C GLN A 98 4.08 0.00 5.30
N ALA A 99 3.33 -0.37 4.26
CA ALA A 99 2.71 0.58 3.32
C ALA A 99 1.39 1.20 3.83
N LEU A 100 0.64 0.47 4.65
CA LEU A 100 -0.66 0.93 5.17
C LEU A 100 -0.47 1.95 6.33
N PRO A 101 -1.50 2.78 6.60
CA PRO A 101 -1.42 3.85 7.59
C PRO A 101 -0.93 3.40 8.98
N ASN A 102 -0.34 4.35 9.71
CA ASN A 102 0.40 4.25 10.99
C ASN A 102 1.90 3.96 10.87
N GLN A 103 2.34 2.99 10.06
CA GLN A 103 3.78 2.69 9.93
C GLN A 103 4.48 3.66 8.96
N ALA A 104 3.86 3.94 7.82
CA ALA A 104 4.40 4.86 6.81
C ALA A 104 4.73 6.26 7.36
N VAL A 105 3.90 6.77 8.28
CA VAL A 105 4.09 8.07 8.95
C VAL A 105 5.28 8.04 9.91
N SER A 106 5.38 6.99 10.73
CA SER A 106 6.51 6.79 11.64
C SER A 106 7.83 6.75 10.86
N ASP A 107 7.88 5.95 9.80
CA ASP A 107 9.09 5.79 9.00
C ASP A 107 9.47 7.08 8.27
N TYR A 108 8.48 7.87 7.83
CA TYR A 108 8.69 9.20 7.28
C TYR A 108 9.36 10.13 8.27
N HIS A 109 8.85 10.23 9.51
CA HIS A 109 9.47 11.09 10.52
C HIS A 109 10.93 10.71 10.78
N THR A 110 11.23 9.41 10.86
CA THR A 110 12.61 8.92 10.99
C THR A 110 13.48 9.32 9.80
N ALA A 111 13.00 9.12 8.56
CA ALA A 111 13.77 9.46 7.36
C ALA A 111 13.98 10.96 7.19
N VAL A 112 12.99 11.79 7.54
CA VAL A 112 13.15 13.25 7.54
C VAL A 112 14.21 13.67 8.55
N ALA A 113 14.17 13.14 9.77
CA ALA A 113 15.17 13.45 10.79
C ALA A 113 16.59 13.13 10.30
N GLN A 114 16.80 11.93 9.76
CA GLN A 114 18.09 11.52 9.18
C GLN A 114 18.52 12.40 8.01
N ALA A 115 17.60 12.72 7.09
CA ALA A 115 17.92 13.56 5.93
C ALA A 115 18.31 14.99 6.36
N VAL A 116 17.63 15.56 7.34
CA VAL A 116 17.94 16.90 7.88
C VAL A 116 19.29 16.90 8.59
N GLU A 117 19.65 15.83 9.32
CA GLU A 117 20.96 15.70 9.96
C GLU A 117 22.13 15.71 8.98
N THR A 118 21.94 15.21 7.75
CA THR A 118 23.00 15.23 6.72
C THR A 118 23.25 16.60 6.09
N ILE A 119 22.36 17.57 6.30
CA ILE A 119 22.48 18.92 5.73
C ILE A 119 23.44 19.73 6.60
N SER A 120 24.36 20.47 5.97
CA SER A 120 25.30 21.33 6.70
C SER A 120 24.57 22.41 7.48
N ALA A 121 25.10 22.78 8.65
CA ALA A 121 24.45 23.76 9.52
C ALA A 121 24.25 25.12 8.85
N GLU A 122 25.12 25.52 7.92
CA GLU A 122 24.96 26.79 7.18
C GLU A 122 23.84 26.75 6.14
N ALA A 123 23.48 25.57 5.64
CA ALA A 123 22.40 25.37 4.67
C ALA A 123 21.06 24.98 5.32
N ARG A 124 21.03 24.76 6.64
CA ARG A 124 19.79 24.46 7.37
C ARG A 124 18.94 25.72 7.52
N GLY A 125 17.77 25.69 6.91
CA GLY A 125 16.75 26.71 7.02
C GLY A 125 15.37 26.13 6.74
N THR A 126 14.32 26.86 7.13
CA THR A 126 12.92 26.39 7.05
C THR A 126 12.51 25.95 5.65
N GLU A 127 12.97 26.66 4.61
CA GLU A 127 12.66 26.31 3.22
C GLU A 127 13.39 25.05 2.74
N VAL A 128 14.65 24.87 3.15
CA VAL A 128 15.43 23.67 2.83
C VAL A 128 14.81 22.44 3.51
N GLU A 129 14.41 22.56 4.78
CA GLU A 129 13.70 21.49 5.49
C GLU A 129 12.35 21.16 4.84
N ARG A 130 11.60 22.17 4.38
CA ARG A 130 10.34 21.98 3.65
C ARG A 130 10.54 21.17 2.36
N LEU A 131 11.56 21.51 1.58
CA LEU A 131 11.90 20.79 0.34
C LEU A 131 12.33 19.35 0.62
N VAL A 132 13.11 19.13 1.68
CA VAL A 132 13.54 17.78 2.11
C VAL A 132 12.34 16.94 2.53
N ARG A 133 11.46 17.49 3.36
CA ARG A 133 10.21 16.85 3.79
C ARG A 133 9.36 16.45 2.60
N GLN A 134 9.12 17.38 1.67
CA GLN A 134 8.35 17.11 0.46
C GLN A 134 8.99 15.99 -0.38
N ARG A 135 10.30 16.04 -0.62
CA ARG A 135 11.03 15.02 -1.39
C ARG A 135 10.94 13.64 -0.75
N VAL A 136 11.26 13.53 0.54
CA VAL A 136 11.24 12.26 1.29
C VAL A 136 9.82 11.72 1.36
N GLY A 137 8.85 12.59 1.61
CA GLY A 137 7.45 12.24 1.71
C GLY A 137 6.86 11.72 0.39
N GLN A 138 7.13 12.41 -0.72
CA GLN A 138 6.70 11.98 -2.06
C GLN A 138 7.33 10.64 -2.48
N ALA A 139 8.60 10.42 -2.17
CA ALA A 139 9.26 9.14 -2.42
C ALA A 139 8.60 7.99 -1.63
N ARG A 140 8.35 8.21 -0.33
CA ARG A 140 7.70 7.21 0.53
C ARG A 140 6.26 6.92 0.12
N TYR A 141 5.49 7.96 -0.21
CA TYR A 141 4.13 7.80 -0.71
C TYR A 141 4.11 6.97 -2.01
N ARG A 142 5.06 7.22 -2.91
CA ARG A 142 5.23 6.40 -4.12
C ARG A 142 5.53 4.94 -3.79
N ASP A 143 6.44 4.67 -2.87
CA ASP A 143 6.78 3.30 -2.46
C ASP A 143 5.59 2.58 -1.81
N ALA A 144 4.80 3.30 -1.02
CA ALA A 144 3.57 2.80 -0.41
C ALA A 144 2.54 2.43 -1.48
N LEU A 145 2.30 3.28 -2.48
CA LEU A 145 1.40 2.98 -3.59
C LEU A 145 1.90 1.85 -4.49
N LEU A 146 3.20 1.79 -4.80
CA LEU A 146 3.81 0.65 -5.49
C LEU A 146 3.53 -0.65 -4.73
N THR A 147 3.71 -0.63 -3.42
CA THR A 147 3.45 -1.80 -2.58
C THR A 147 1.97 -2.15 -2.57
N TYR A 148 1.09 -1.20 -2.27
CA TYR A 148 -0.36 -1.40 -2.18
C TYR A 148 -0.91 -1.98 -3.49
N TRP A 149 -0.60 -1.35 -4.62
CA TRP A 149 -1.06 -1.76 -5.95
C TRP A 149 -0.29 -2.95 -6.56
N GLY A 150 0.67 -3.54 -5.84
CA GLY A 150 1.42 -4.71 -6.30
C GLY A 150 2.29 -4.40 -7.53
N GLY A 151 2.84 -3.19 -7.60
CA GLY A 151 3.75 -2.76 -8.66
C GLY A 151 3.07 -2.48 -10.00
N ALA A 152 1.74 -2.41 -10.04
CA ALA A 152 0.97 -2.30 -11.27
C ALA A 152 -0.10 -1.20 -11.20
N CYS A 153 -0.38 -0.55 -12.33
CA CYS A 153 -1.39 0.50 -12.42
C CYS A 153 -2.73 0.05 -11.84
N ALA A 154 -3.36 0.94 -11.07
CA ALA A 154 -4.66 0.75 -10.43
C ALA A 154 -5.79 0.51 -11.42
N VAL A 155 -5.66 0.96 -12.67
CA VAL A 155 -6.68 0.81 -13.72
C VAL A 155 -6.25 -0.21 -14.77
N THR A 156 -5.10 0.01 -15.41
CA THR A 156 -4.69 -0.79 -16.59
C THR A 156 -3.95 -2.07 -16.24
N GLY A 157 -3.47 -2.23 -15.01
CA GLY A 157 -2.63 -3.36 -14.61
C GLY A 157 -1.21 -3.35 -15.20
N VAL A 158 -0.81 -2.31 -15.94
CA VAL A 158 0.56 -2.16 -16.45
C VAL A 158 1.57 -2.14 -15.30
N ALA A 159 2.58 -3.01 -15.36
CA ALA A 159 3.58 -3.20 -14.32
C ALA A 159 4.98 -2.63 -14.66
N VAL A 160 5.05 -1.73 -15.65
CA VAL A 160 6.28 -1.02 -16.02
C VAL A 160 6.46 0.18 -15.08
N THR A 161 7.18 -0.03 -13.98
CA THR A 161 7.23 0.92 -12.84
C THR A 161 7.70 2.34 -13.22
N GLU A 162 8.54 2.47 -14.24
CA GLU A 162 9.06 3.72 -14.79
C GLU A 162 7.94 4.58 -15.40
N ALA A 163 6.91 3.92 -15.96
CA ALA A 163 5.72 4.55 -16.53
C ALA A 163 4.63 4.86 -15.49
N LEU A 164 4.81 4.42 -14.24
CA LEU A 164 3.85 4.62 -13.16
C LEU A 164 4.14 5.91 -12.38
N ARG A 165 3.08 6.55 -11.90
CA ARG A 165 3.07 7.77 -11.09
C ARG A 165 2.16 7.57 -9.88
N ALA A 166 2.58 8.17 -8.77
CA ALA A 166 1.87 8.13 -7.51
C ALA A 166 0.98 9.37 -7.46
N SER A 167 -0.31 9.20 -7.77
CA SER A 167 -1.24 10.30 -7.99
C SER A 167 -2.10 10.49 -6.75
N HIS A 168 -2.01 11.65 -6.09
CA HIS A 168 -2.83 11.97 -4.93
C HIS A 168 -4.27 12.30 -5.35
N ALA A 169 -5.25 11.81 -4.61
CA ALA A 169 -6.64 12.26 -4.76
C ALA A 169 -6.86 13.63 -4.10
N LYS A 170 -6.37 13.79 -2.87
CA LYS A 170 -6.24 15.09 -2.20
C LYS A 170 -4.77 15.54 -2.30
N PRO A 171 -4.43 16.57 -3.08
CA PRO A 171 -3.06 17.00 -3.31
C PRO A 171 -2.30 17.28 -2.03
N TRP A 172 -1.00 17.04 -2.08
CA TRP A 172 -0.07 17.21 -0.96
C TRP A 172 -0.22 18.53 -0.21
N ALA A 173 -0.42 19.63 -0.94
CA ALA A 173 -0.53 20.98 -0.40
C ALA A 173 -1.86 21.23 0.35
N GLU A 174 -2.90 20.47 0.03
CA GLU A 174 -4.23 20.58 0.65
C GLU A 174 -4.45 19.58 1.80
N CYS A 175 -3.52 18.63 1.99
CA CYS A 175 -3.53 17.69 3.12
C CYS A 175 -3.28 18.41 4.45
N ALA A 176 -4.10 18.07 5.45
CA ALA A 176 -4.09 18.66 6.78
C ALA A 176 -2.84 18.28 7.58
N ASP A 177 -2.35 17.05 7.40
CA ASP A 177 -1.21 16.52 8.13
C ASP A 177 -0.37 15.53 7.29
N ASP A 178 0.71 15.03 7.88
CA ASP A 178 1.57 14.02 7.24
C ASP A 178 0.92 12.65 7.13
N ALA A 179 -0.12 12.37 7.93
CA ALA A 179 -0.86 11.12 7.83
C ALA A 179 -1.65 11.06 6.52
N GLU A 180 -2.39 12.12 6.18
CA GLU A 180 -3.08 12.20 4.89
C GLU A 180 -2.11 12.20 3.69
N ARG A 181 -0.95 12.86 3.81
CA ARG A 181 0.06 12.94 2.73
C ARG A 181 0.67 11.59 2.37
N LEU A 182 0.79 10.71 3.36
CA LEU A 182 1.45 9.41 3.25
C LEU A 182 0.48 8.23 3.24
N ASP A 183 -0.82 8.50 3.36
CA ASP A 183 -1.86 7.49 3.32
C ASP A 183 -1.97 6.90 1.92
N ALA A 184 -1.68 5.60 1.78
CA ALA A 184 -1.80 4.89 0.51
C ALA A 184 -3.23 4.92 -0.07
N PHE A 185 -4.24 5.20 0.75
CA PHE A 185 -5.64 5.38 0.31
C PHE A 185 -5.93 6.78 -0.26
N ASN A 186 -5.04 7.76 -0.06
CA ASN A 186 -5.16 9.11 -0.61
C ASN A 186 -4.72 9.17 -2.09
N GLY A 187 -5.11 8.21 -2.90
CA GLY A 187 -4.79 8.22 -4.32
C GLY A 187 -4.50 6.85 -4.92
N PHE A 188 -3.87 6.88 -6.09
CA PHE A 188 -3.75 5.71 -6.97
C PHE A 188 -2.38 5.66 -7.64
N LEU A 189 -1.89 4.44 -7.89
CA LEU A 189 -0.76 4.22 -8.77
C LEU A 189 -1.25 4.19 -10.22
N LEU A 190 -0.95 5.22 -11.01
CA LEU A 190 -1.50 5.38 -12.36
C LEU A 190 -0.40 5.37 -13.42
N VAL A 191 -0.71 4.93 -14.63
CA VAL A 191 0.14 5.21 -15.79
C VAL A 191 0.15 6.71 -16.08
N ALA A 192 1.26 7.22 -16.61
CA ALA A 192 1.51 8.67 -16.72
C ALA A 192 0.37 9.49 -17.38
N ASN A 193 -0.32 8.94 -18.38
CA ASN A 193 -1.47 9.59 -19.00
C ASN A 193 -2.68 9.71 -18.04
N LEU A 194 -3.02 8.64 -17.33
CA LEU A 194 -4.12 8.66 -16.36
C LEU A 194 -3.80 9.54 -15.16
N ASP A 195 -2.55 9.52 -14.68
CA ASP A 195 -2.06 10.42 -13.64
C ASP A 195 -2.26 11.89 -14.01
N ALA A 196 -1.78 12.30 -15.19
CA ALA A 196 -1.92 13.68 -15.66
C ALA A 196 -3.39 14.14 -15.78
N LEU A 197 -4.30 13.23 -16.12
CA LEU A 197 -5.72 13.52 -16.22
C LEU A 197 -6.41 13.55 -14.85
N PHE A 198 -6.00 12.68 -13.93
CA PHE A 198 -6.55 12.61 -12.59
C PHE A 198 -6.13 13.84 -11.78
N ASP A 199 -4.83 14.18 -11.75
CA ASP A 199 -4.29 15.36 -11.05
C ASP A 199 -4.93 16.69 -11.51
N ARG A 200 -5.40 16.75 -12.76
CA ARG A 200 -6.09 17.90 -13.34
C ARG A 200 -7.60 17.83 -13.27
N PHE A 201 -8.16 16.88 -12.54
CA PHE A 201 -9.60 16.67 -12.42
C PHE A 201 -10.30 16.54 -13.79
N LEU A 202 -9.63 15.96 -14.79
CA LEU A 202 -10.17 15.64 -16.11
C LEU A 202 -10.78 14.24 -16.14
N ILE A 203 -10.31 13.35 -15.26
CA ILE A 203 -10.97 12.09 -14.92
C ILE A 203 -11.16 11.99 -13.40
N SER A 204 -12.07 11.13 -12.98
CA SER A 204 -12.21 10.71 -11.57
C SER A 204 -12.75 9.28 -11.52
N PHE A 205 -13.12 8.78 -10.34
CA PHE A 205 -13.78 7.49 -10.18
C PHE A 205 -15.06 7.62 -9.34
N ASP A 206 -16.11 6.89 -9.69
CA ASP A 206 -17.30 6.77 -8.85
C ASP A 206 -17.08 5.86 -7.64
N ASP A 207 -18.11 5.69 -6.80
CA ASP A 207 -18.03 4.87 -5.58
C ASP A 207 -17.91 3.37 -5.82
N THR A 208 -18.05 2.94 -7.08
CA THR A 208 -17.82 1.56 -7.53
C THR A 208 -16.47 1.39 -8.24
N GLY A 209 -15.74 2.49 -8.45
CA GLY A 209 -14.44 2.51 -9.10
C GLY A 209 -14.51 2.64 -10.63
N HIS A 210 -15.67 2.89 -11.24
CA HIS A 210 -15.74 3.18 -12.67
C HIS A 210 -15.16 4.56 -12.98
N LEU A 211 -14.38 4.64 -14.06
CA LEU A 211 -13.76 5.89 -14.51
C LEU A 211 -14.82 6.86 -15.01
N LEU A 212 -14.79 8.08 -14.49
CA LEU A 212 -15.59 9.22 -14.90
C LEU A 212 -14.76 10.16 -15.75
N THR A 213 -15.33 10.72 -16.81
CA THR A 213 -14.67 11.70 -17.70
C THR A 213 -15.31 13.07 -17.56
N SER A 214 -14.50 14.12 -17.46
CA SER A 214 -14.97 15.50 -17.42
C SER A 214 -15.59 15.90 -18.75
N THR A 215 -16.60 16.77 -18.71
CA THR A 215 -17.19 17.39 -19.92
C THR A 215 -16.21 18.30 -20.67
N ARG A 216 -15.07 18.64 -20.05
CA ARG A 216 -13.94 19.34 -20.68
C ARG A 216 -13.20 18.49 -21.71
N LEU A 217 -13.35 17.16 -21.68
CA LEU A 217 -12.75 16.25 -22.66
C LEU A 217 -13.76 15.96 -23.77
N SER A 218 -13.35 16.16 -25.02
CA SER A 218 -14.19 15.75 -26.15
C SER A 218 -14.14 14.22 -26.32
N GLN A 219 -15.24 13.64 -26.83
CA GLN A 219 -15.30 12.19 -27.09
C GLN A 219 -14.24 11.74 -28.10
N SER A 220 -13.83 12.62 -29.03
CA SER A 220 -12.76 12.36 -29.99
C SER A 220 -11.36 12.32 -29.38
N ASP A 221 -11.14 12.98 -28.24
CA ASP A 221 -9.82 12.99 -27.58
C ASP A 221 -9.58 11.74 -26.74
N LEU A 222 -10.65 11.11 -26.24
CA LEU A 222 -10.55 9.97 -25.30
C LEU A 222 -9.65 8.83 -25.82
N PRO A 223 -9.78 8.35 -27.08
CA PRO A 223 -8.90 7.31 -27.59
C PRO A 223 -7.43 7.73 -27.60
N GLY A 224 -7.13 8.99 -27.98
CA GLY A 224 -5.77 9.52 -27.98
C GLY A 224 -5.17 9.67 -26.59
N LEU A 225 -6.03 9.87 -25.58
CA LEU A 225 -5.66 9.90 -24.16
C LEU A 225 -5.56 8.49 -23.53
N GLY A 226 -5.87 7.44 -24.28
CA GLY A 226 -5.90 6.07 -23.79
C GLY A 226 -7.10 5.77 -22.87
N ILE A 227 -8.17 6.56 -22.99
CA ILE A 227 -9.45 6.34 -22.29
C ILE A 227 -10.38 5.59 -23.22
N HIS A 228 -10.94 4.50 -22.72
CA HIS A 228 -12.00 3.73 -23.39
C HIS A 228 -13.12 3.39 -22.42
N SER A 229 -14.26 2.98 -22.96
CA SER A 229 -15.40 2.57 -22.14
C SER A 229 -15.05 1.37 -21.25
N GLY A 230 -15.65 1.33 -20.06
CA GLY A 230 -15.50 0.23 -19.10
C GLY A 230 -14.24 0.25 -18.24
N MET A 231 -13.39 1.28 -18.35
CA MET A 231 -12.23 1.42 -17.46
C MET A 231 -12.68 1.54 -16.00
N THR A 232 -12.08 0.73 -15.15
CA THR A 232 -12.39 0.63 -13.72
C THR A 232 -11.13 0.39 -12.92
N LEU A 233 -11.14 0.79 -11.66
CA LEU A 233 -10.11 0.40 -10.71
C LEU A 233 -10.13 -1.12 -10.52
N ARG A 234 -8.95 -1.76 -10.49
CA ARG A 234 -8.82 -3.19 -10.16
C ARG A 234 -9.40 -3.52 -8.80
N TRP A 235 -9.38 -2.54 -7.88
CA TRP A 235 -10.11 -2.59 -6.63
C TRP A 235 -10.34 -1.19 -6.03
N LEU A 236 -11.28 -1.11 -5.09
CA LEU A 236 -11.53 0.09 -4.29
C LEU A 236 -11.79 -0.32 -2.82
N ALA A 237 -10.98 0.21 -1.89
CA ALA A 237 -11.21 0.04 -0.44
C ALA A 237 -12.10 1.18 0.10
N SER A 238 -12.79 0.93 1.22
CA SER A 238 -13.63 1.93 1.90
C SER A 238 -12.88 3.20 2.28
N GLU A 239 -11.61 3.06 2.63
CA GLU A 239 -10.70 4.10 3.09
C GLU A 239 -10.41 5.11 1.99
N HIS A 240 -10.46 4.71 0.70
CA HIS A 240 -10.30 5.66 -0.40
C HIS A 240 -11.48 6.64 -0.54
N ARG A 241 -12.67 6.27 -0.03
CA ARG A 241 -13.92 6.95 -0.39
C ARG A 241 -13.92 8.43 -0.01
N HIS A 242 -13.37 8.78 1.15
CA HIS A 242 -13.37 10.17 1.58
C HIS A 242 -12.42 11.04 0.72
N TYR A 243 -11.27 10.51 0.30
CA TYR A 243 -10.37 11.20 -0.62
C TYR A 243 -10.95 11.29 -2.04
N LEU A 244 -11.59 10.21 -2.53
CA LEU A 244 -12.29 10.23 -3.81
C LEU A 244 -13.48 11.19 -3.82
N GLN A 245 -14.22 11.29 -2.72
CA GLN A 245 -15.30 12.27 -2.57
C GLN A 245 -14.74 13.68 -2.73
N TRP A 246 -13.68 14.00 -1.98
CA TRP A 246 -12.99 15.30 -2.08
C TRP A 246 -12.52 15.59 -3.51
N HIS A 247 -11.97 14.59 -4.20
CA HIS A 247 -11.50 14.71 -5.58
C HIS A 247 -12.67 14.95 -6.55
N ARG A 248 -13.76 14.20 -6.38
CA ARG A 248 -14.98 14.35 -7.19
C ARG A 248 -15.62 15.72 -7.04
N GLU A 249 -15.60 16.32 -5.85
CA GLU A 249 -16.12 17.67 -5.64
C GLU A 249 -15.39 18.69 -6.53
N ARG A 250 -14.07 18.61 -6.68
CA ARG A 250 -13.29 19.47 -7.59
C ARG A 250 -13.49 19.12 -9.06
N PHE A 251 -13.55 17.83 -9.37
CA PHE A 251 -13.90 17.34 -10.71
C PHE A 251 -15.24 17.89 -11.22
N LEU A 252 -16.26 17.94 -10.37
CA LEU A 252 -17.58 18.47 -10.72
C LEU A 252 -17.59 20.00 -10.86
N LEU A 253 -16.73 20.71 -10.13
CA LEU A 253 -16.60 22.17 -10.22
C LEU A 253 -15.84 22.63 -11.47
N GLY A 254 -15.20 21.72 -12.22
CA GLY A 254 -14.40 22.06 -13.39
C GLY A 254 -13.13 22.86 -13.08
N ALA A 255 -12.63 22.73 -11.85
CA ALA A 255 -11.42 23.38 -11.36
C ALA A 255 -10.14 22.91 -12.09
#